data_AF-A0A969JQX0-F1
#
_entry.id   AF-A0A969JQX0-F1
#
_cell.length_a   1.000
_cell.length_b   1.000
_cell.length_c   1.000
_cell.angle_alpha   90.00
_cell.angle_beta   90.00
_cell.angle_gamma   90.00
#
_symmetry.space_group_name_H-M   'P 1'
#
loop_
_entity.id
_entity.type
_entity.pdbx_description
1 polymer ?
#
loop_
_entity_poly.entity_id
_entity_poly.type
_entity_poly.pdbx_seq_one_letter_code
_entity_poly.pdbx_strand_id
1 'polypeptide(L)'
;METPPLSQTIQTGSAYSLSQAINFAIEIAKGFEERAATVPSQYDLRLLALGPTDVYLQDKLLIPSDWTFAKPKELLFYLASNSSKTKDQIGLVFWPDASPSQLRASLRATLYHLDAHWVSGNGYSTKTANIDLTAR
;
A
#
# COMPACT_ATOMS: atom_id res chain seq x y z
N MET A 1 -8.54 -53.98 -3.61
CA MET A 1 -8.63 -52.51 -3.47
C MET A 1 -7.55 -52.10 -2.50
N GLU A 2 -6.34 -51.83 -2.99
CA GLU A 2 -5.24 -51.39 -2.15
C GLU A 2 -5.17 -49.86 -2.20
N THR A 3 -5.41 -49.24 -1.05
CA THR A 3 -5.18 -47.81 -0.80
C THR A 3 -3.67 -47.56 -0.71
N PRO A 4 -3.10 -46.62 -1.48
CA PRO A 4 -1.68 -46.29 -1.34
C PRO A 4 -1.42 -45.58 0.00
N PRO A 5 -0.27 -45.86 0.66
CA PRO A 5 0.08 -45.25 1.94
C PRO A 5 0.34 -43.75 1.80
N LEU A 6 -0.11 -42.99 2.80
CA LEU A 6 -0.08 -41.51 2.92
C LEU A 6 1.34 -40.89 2.97
N SER A 7 2.40 -41.61 2.60
CA SER A 7 3.79 -41.18 2.75
C SER A 7 4.33 -40.35 1.58
N GLN A 8 3.52 -40.05 0.55
CA GLN A 8 4.00 -39.40 -0.68
C GLN A 8 3.50 -37.96 -0.92
N THR A 9 2.85 -37.32 0.05
CA THR A 9 2.25 -35.97 -0.19
C THR A 9 3.02 -34.80 0.41
N ILE A 10 4.16 -35.01 1.07
CA ILE A 10 5.02 -33.88 1.44
C ILE A 10 5.96 -33.59 0.26
N GLN A 11 5.48 -32.74 -0.64
CA GLN A 11 6.28 -32.10 -1.68
C GLN A 11 7.47 -31.42 -1.00
N THR A 12 8.65 -31.99 -1.19
CA THR A 12 9.89 -31.57 -0.53
C THR A 12 10.18 -30.09 -0.84
N GLY A 13 10.08 -29.23 0.17
CA GLY A 13 10.67 -27.90 0.09
C GLY A 13 12.18 -28.07 -0.10
N SER A 14 12.71 -27.72 -1.27
CA SER A 14 14.15 -27.78 -1.52
C SER A 14 14.87 -26.90 -0.49
N ALA A 15 15.83 -27.49 0.22
CA ALA A 15 16.69 -26.76 1.15
C ALA A 15 17.57 -25.79 0.35
N TYR A 16 17.13 -24.54 0.22
CA TYR A 16 17.94 -23.49 -0.39
C TYR A 16 19.18 -23.25 0.48
N SER A 17 20.35 -23.22 -0.15
CA SER A 17 21.54 -22.65 0.50
C SER A 17 21.32 -21.17 0.81
N LEU A 18 22.03 -20.63 1.80
CA LEU A 18 21.92 -19.21 2.20
C LEU A 18 22.07 -18.26 1.00
N SER A 19 23.04 -18.52 0.11
CA SER A 19 23.25 -17.72 -1.09
C SER A 19 22.09 -17.79 -2.09
N GLN A 20 21.45 -18.94 -2.23
CA GLN A 20 20.28 -19.10 -3.10
C GLN A 20 19.05 -18.38 -2.51
N ALA A 21 18.86 -18.46 -1.19
CA ALA A 21 17.80 -17.73 -0.51
C ALA A 21 17.98 -16.20 -0.63
N ILE A 22 19.22 -15.71 -0.49
CA ILE A 22 19.54 -14.29 -0.68
C ILE A 22 19.27 -13.84 -2.12
N ASN A 23 19.77 -14.56 -3.12
CA ASN A 23 19.55 -14.22 -4.51
C ASN A 23 18.06 -14.23 -4.89
N PHE A 24 17.32 -15.23 -4.39
CA PHE A 24 15.87 -15.29 -4.58
C PHE A 24 15.15 -14.09 -3.97
N ALA A 25 15.51 -13.69 -2.74
CA ALA A 25 14.95 -12.50 -2.10
C ALA A 25 15.28 -11.21 -2.87
N ILE A 26 16.48 -11.09 -3.43
CA ILE A 26 16.89 -9.96 -4.28
C ILE A 26 16.06 -9.92 -5.56
N GLU A 27 15.89 -11.04 -6.25
CA GLU A 27 15.10 -11.11 -7.49
C GLU A 27 13.62 -10.82 -7.25
N ILE A 28 13.06 -11.29 -6.12
CA ILE A 28 11.71 -10.90 -5.69
C ILE A 28 11.62 -9.38 -5.48
N ALA A 29 12.58 -8.78 -4.76
CA ALA A 29 12.58 -7.35 -4.49
C ALA A 29 12.65 -6.51 -5.78
N LYS A 30 13.52 -6.89 -6.73
CA LYS A 30 13.61 -6.26 -8.05
C LYS A 30 12.31 -6.37 -8.85
N GLY A 31 11.66 -7.53 -8.82
CA GLY A 31 10.37 -7.73 -9.49
C GLY A 31 9.25 -6.83 -8.95
N PHE A 32 9.31 -6.46 -7.66
CA PHE A 32 8.40 -5.46 -7.10
C PHE A 32 8.73 -4.03 -7.53
N GLU A 33 10.02 -3.69 -7.69
CA GLU A 33 10.47 -2.39 -8.20
C GLU A 33 10.08 -2.19 -9.68
N GLU A 34 10.30 -3.19 -10.54
CA GLU A 34 9.95 -3.11 -11.97
C GLU A 34 8.44 -3.03 -12.21
N ARG A 35 7.63 -3.70 -11.40
CA ARG A 35 6.17 -3.66 -11.51
C ARG A 35 5.58 -2.32 -11.05
N ALA A 36 6.27 -1.58 -10.19
CA ALA A 36 5.89 -0.23 -9.82
C ALA A 36 6.16 0.78 -10.96
N ALA A 37 7.13 0.51 -11.84
CA ALA A 37 7.55 1.43 -12.90
C ALA A 37 6.67 1.42 -14.17
N THR A 38 5.74 0.47 -14.30
CA THR A 38 5.04 0.20 -15.58
C THR A 38 3.55 0.53 -15.63
N VAL A 39 2.97 1.05 -14.54
CA VAL A 39 1.61 1.59 -14.59
C VAL A 39 1.70 3.09 -14.83
N PRO A 40 1.25 3.63 -15.98
CA PRO A 40 1.15 5.07 -16.15
C PRO A 40 0.24 5.63 -15.06
N SER A 41 0.83 6.37 -14.12
CA SER A 41 0.07 7.02 -13.06
C SER A 41 -0.79 8.10 -13.70
N GLN A 42 -2.10 7.96 -13.56
CA GLN A 42 -3.09 8.94 -14.04
C GLN A 42 -2.99 10.26 -13.27
N TYR A 43 -2.22 10.27 -12.17
CA TYR A 43 -2.08 11.37 -11.23
C TYR A 43 -0.60 11.67 -11.01
N ASP A 44 -0.18 12.92 -11.24
CA ASP A 44 1.13 13.40 -10.79
C ASP A 44 0.99 13.82 -9.32
N LEU A 45 1.80 13.25 -8.44
CA LEU A 45 1.77 13.54 -7.01
C LEU A 45 3.19 13.93 -6.57
N ARG A 46 3.34 15.15 -6.07
CA ARG A 46 4.62 15.64 -5.52
C ARG A 46 4.48 15.90 -4.03
N LEU A 47 5.39 15.31 -3.26
CA LEU A 47 5.45 15.44 -1.80
C LEU A 47 6.74 16.17 -1.42
N LEU A 48 6.61 17.32 -0.76
CA LEU A 48 7.74 18.06 -0.22
C LEU A 48 7.77 17.86 1.29
N ALA A 49 8.79 17.15 1.76
CA ALA A 49 8.96 16.83 3.18
C ALA A 49 10.13 17.57 3.84
N LEU A 50 11.02 18.16 3.03
CA LEU A 50 12.21 18.87 3.52
C LEU A 50 11.85 20.34 3.76
N GLY A 51 11.34 20.62 4.97
CA GLY A 51 10.80 21.93 5.35
C GLY A 51 9.31 21.84 5.65
N PRO A 52 8.51 22.88 5.31
CA PRO A 52 7.05 22.77 5.35
C PRO A 52 6.55 21.56 4.55
N THR A 53 5.57 20.84 5.10
CA THR A 53 5.03 19.63 4.47
C THR A 53 3.93 19.96 3.48
N ASP A 54 4.32 20.05 2.20
CA ASP A 54 3.43 20.38 1.09
C ASP A 54 3.15 19.15 0.21
N VAL A 55 1.93 19.12 -0.32
CA VAL A 55 1.44 18.07 -1.22
C VAL A 55 0.84 18.74 -2.43
N TYR A 56 1.35 18.40 -3.61
CA TYR A 56 0.82 18.85 -4.89
C TYR A 56 0.19 17.66 -5.61
N LEU A 57 -1.06 17.83 -6.01
CA LEU A 57 -1.73 16.93 -6.95
C LEU A 57 -1.75 17.65 -8.30
N GLN A 58 -1.03 17.10 -9.28
CA GLN A 58 -0.66 17.79 -10.51
C GLN A 58 0.05 19.11 -10.16
N ASP A 59 -0.57 20.24 -10.51
CA ASP A 59 -0.07 21.59 -10.20
C ASP A 59 -0.85 22.30 -9.09
N LYS A 60 -1.83 21.63 -8.45
CA LYS A 60 -2.58 22.19 -7.32
C LYS A 60 -1.90 21.84 -5.98
N LEU A 61 -1.51 22.87 -5.24
CA LEU A 61 -1.15 22.73 -3.82
C LEU A 61 -2.40 22.40 -2.99
N LEU A 62 -2.35 21.30 -2.23
CA LEU A 62 -3.40 20.94 -1.28
C LEU A 62 -3.23 21.73 0.03
N ILE A 63 -4.15 22.67 0.27
CA ILE A 63 -4.15 23.52 1.46
C ILE A 63 -4.83 22.81 2.64
N PRO A 64 -4.67 23.25 3.90
CA PRO A 64 -5.27 22.58 5.05
C PRO A 64 -6.77 22.28 4.95
N SER A 65 -7.55 23.13 4.27
CA SER A 65 -8.99 22.91 4.06
C SER A 65 -9.32 21.84 3.02
N ASP A 66 -8.37 21.44 2.18
CA ASP A 66 -8.49 20.28 1.28
C ASP A 66 -8.31 18.95 2.06
N TRP A 67 -8.00 18.98 3.35
CA TRP A 67 -7.85 17.79 4.18
C TRP A 67 -9.00 17.71 5.19
N THR A 68 -9.69 16.56 5.25
CA THR A 68 -10.72 16.35 6.29
C THR A 68 -10.09 16.21 7.68
N PHE A 69 -8.92 15.59 7.76
CA PHE A 69 -8.16 15.36 8.99
C PHE A 69 -6.65 15.39 8.69
N ALA A 70 -5.80 15.50 9.71
CA ALA A 70 -4.34 15.47 9.56
C ALA A 70 -3.79 14.07 9.19
N LYS A 71 -4.42 13.00 9.72
CA LYS A 71 -3.99 11.61 9.55
C LYS A 71 -3.81 11.15 8.09
N PRO A 72 -4.72 11.47 7.14
CA PRO A 72 -4.50 11.20 5.73
C PRO A 72 -3.17 11.75 5.19
N LYS A 73 -2.83 13.01 5.52
CA LYS A 73 -1.59 13.64 5.06
C LYS A 73 -0.37 12.91 5.62
N GLU A 74 -0.36 12.63 6.91
CA GLU A 74 0.73 11.90 7.57
C GLU A 74 0.89 10.47 7.01
N LEU A 75 -0.23 9.77 6.77
CA LEU A 75 -0.22 8.43 6.18
C LEU A 75 0.40 8.46 4.78
N LEU A 76 0.13 9.49 3.99
CA LEU A 76 0.70 9.66 2.66
C LEU A 76 2.23 9.79 2.70
N PHE A 77 2.75 10.67 3.55
CA PHE A 77 4.20 10.81 3.75
C PHE A 77 4.83 9.52 4.29
N TYR A 78 4.14 8.82 5.19
CA TYR A 78 4.61 7.54 5.71
C TYR A 78 4.73 6.49 4.61
N LEU A 79 3.71 6.35 3.76
CA LEU A 79 3.73 5.41 2.62
C LEU A 79 4.78 5.78 1.59
N ALA A 80 5.02 7.07 1.35
CA ALA A 80 6.06 7.52 0.41
C ALA A 80 7.48 7.32 0.95
N SER A 81 7.67 7.39 2.27
CA SER A 81 8.99 7.29 2.91
C SER A 81 9.37 5.87 3.33
N ASN A 82 8.41 4.94 3.31
CA ASN A 82 8.62 3.56 3.75
C ASN A 82 8.34 2.59 2.61
N SER A 83 9.19 1.59 2.47
CA SER A 83 8.87 0.41 1.64
C SER A 83 7.63 -0.31 2.18
N SER A 84 7.00 -1.14 1.35
CA SER A 84 5.78 -1.89 1.65
C SER A 84 5.69 -2.38 3.11
N LYS A 85 4.79 -1.77 3.88
CA LYS A 85 4.48 -2.15 5.27
C LYS A 85 3.19 -2.94 5.33
N THR A 86 3.11 -3.88 6.27
CA THR A 86 1.84 -4.58 6.54
C THR A 86 0.83 -3.63 7.19
N LYS A 87 -0.46 -3.96 7.05
CA LYS A 87 -1.54 -3.17 7.68
C LYS A 87 -1.36 -3.05 9.20
N ASP A 88 -0.88 -4.11 9.84
CA ASP A 88 -0.65 -4.14 11.29
C ASP A 88 0.52 -3.23 11.68
N GLN A 89 1.60 -3.20 10.91
CA GLN A 89 2.72 -2.28 11.12
C GLN A 89 2.32 -0.82 10.94
N ILE A 90 1.51 -0.52 9.92
CA ILE A 90 0.91 0.81 9.74
C ILE A 90 0.01 1.13 10.94
N GLY A 91 -0.77 0.16 11.40
CA GLY A 91 -1.63 0.30 12.56
C GLY A 91 -0.90 0.68 13.84
N LEU A 92 0.24 0.07 14.13
CA LEU A 92 1.04 0.41 15.31
C LEU A 92 1.54 1.86 15.31
N VAL A 93 1.80 2.44 14.13
CA VAL A 93 2.27 3.83 14.02
C VAL A 93 1.12 4.82 14.16
N PHE A 94 -0.02 4.55 13.53
CA PHE A 94 -1.12 5.52 13.45
C PHE A 94 -2.21 5.29 14.50
N TRP A 95 -2.47 4.05 14.90
CA TRP A 95 -3.56 3.66 15.81
C TRP A 95 -3.08 2.58 16.78
N PRO A 96 -2.13 2.88 17.68
CA PRO A 96 -1.52 1.89 18.57
C PRO A 96 -2.52 1.17 19.48
N ASP A 97 -3.60 1.86 19.87
CA ASP A 97 -4.61 1.35 20.80
C ASP A 97 -5.83 0.72 20.09
N ALA A 98 -5.84 0.64 18.76
CA ALA A 98 -6.98 0.11 18.02
C ALA A 98 -6.98 -1.43 18.02
N SER A 99 -8.15 -2.03 18.23
CA SER A 99 -8.33 -3.46 18.00
C SER A 99 -8.19 -3.81 16.51
N PRO A 100 -7.93 -5.08 16.14
CA PRO A 100 -7.72 -5.46 14.73
C PRO A 100 -8.88 -5.10 13.79
N SER A 101 -10.12 -5.13 14.27
CA SER A 101 -11.31 -4.72 13.48
C SER A 101 -11.37 -3.21 13.28
N GLN A 102 -11.09 -2.43 14.33
CA GLN A 102 -11.02 -0.97 14.29
C GLN A 102 -9.87 -0.48 13.40
N LEU A 103 -8.73 -1.17 13.41
CA LEU A 103 -7.60 -0.85 12.55
C LEU A 103 -7.97 -0.92 11.07
N ARG A 104 -8.62 -2.02 10.64
CA ARG A 104 -9.05 -2.18 9.24
C ARG A 104 -10.04 -1.09 8.82
N ALA A 105 -10.99 -0.77 9.68
CA ALA A 105 -11.96 0.29 9.43
C ALA A 105 -11.29 1.67 9.34
N SER A 106 -10.39 1.98 10.27
CA SER A 106 -9.70 3.27 10.33
C SER A 106 -8.75 3.47 9.16
N LEU A 107 -7.98 2.43 8.79
CA LEU A 107 -7.11 2.46 7.62
C LEU A 107 -7.93 2.65 6.35
N ARG A 108 -9.03 1.89 6.17
CA ARG A 108 -9.90 2.02 5.00
C ARG A 108 -10.55 3.41 4.91
N ALA A 109 -11.04 3.95 6.02
CA ALA A 109 -11.62 5.29 6.05
C ALA A 109 -10.58 6.37 5.71
N THR A 110 -9.36 6.25 6.26
CA THR A 110 -8.27 7.21 6.00
C THR A 110 -7.85 7.18 4.52
N LEU A 111 -7.72 5.99 3.94
CA LEU A 111 -7.44 5.83 2.50
C LEU A 111 -8.59 6.34 1.64
N TYR A 112 -9.85 6.13 2.04
CA TYR A 112 -11.00 6.67 1.33
C TYR A 112 -11.00 8.21 1.30
N HIS A 113 -10.61 8.85 2.40
CA HIS A 113 -10.46 10.31 2.43
C HIS A 113 -9.33 10.80 1.52
N LEU A 114 -8.26 10.02 1.31
CA LEU A 114 -7.26 10.36 0.30
C LEU A 114 -7.88 10.31 -1.10
N ASP A 115 -8.58 9.24 -1.44
CA ASP A 115 -9.18 9.08 -2.77
C ASP A 115 -10.25 10.15 -3.07
N ALA A 116 -11.14 10.43 -2.11
CA ALA A 116 -12.25 11.37 -2.29
C ALA A 116 -11.79 12.80 -2.61
N HIS A 117 -10.72 13.28 -1.98
CA HIS A 117 -10.19 14.62 -2.23
C HIS A 117 -9.52 14.75 -3.60
N TRP A 118 -8.98 13.65 -4.12
CA TRP A 118 -8.15 13.67 -5.33
C TRP A 118 -9.03 13.53 -6.57
N VAL A 119 -10.12 12.77 -6.46
CA VAL A 119 -11.16 12.67 -7.50
C VAL A 119 -11.94 13.99 -7.63
N SER A 120 -12.23 14.69 -6.53
CA SER A 120 -12.97 15.95 -6.57
C SER A 120 -12.19 17.12 -7.19
N GLY A 121 -10.86 17.04 -7.25
CA GLY A 121 -10.00 18.08 -7.81
C GLY A 121 -9.99 18.17 -9.34
N ASN A 122 -10.42 17.11 -10.05
CA ASN A 122 -10.25 16.99 -11.50
C ASN A 122 -11.54 17.06 -12.33
N GLY A 123 -12.70 17.43 -11.75
CA GLY A 123 -13.95 17.53 -12.52
C GLY A 123 -14.44 16.20 -13.11
N TYR A 124 -13.82 15.07 -12.77
CA TYR A 124 -14.29 13.74 -13.16
C TYR A 124 -15.39 13.29 -12.20
N SER A 125 -16.62 13.36 -12.71
CA SER A 125 -17.82 12.76 -12.13
C SER A 125 -17.52 11.35 -11.63
N THR A 126 -17.88 11.08 -10.37
CA THR A 126 -17.77 9.77 -9.72
C THR A 126 -18.46 8.70 -10.54
N LYS A 127 -17.69 7.95 -11.33
CA LYS A 127 -18.07 6.62 -11.78
C LYS A 127 -17.03 5.66 -11.23
N THR A 128 -17.29 5.25 -10.00
CA THR A 128 -16.75 4.11 -9.26
C THR A 128 -15.67 3.35 -10.01
N ALA A 129 -14.42 3.80 -9.91
CA ALA A 129 -13.29 2.95 -10.23
C ALA A 129 -13.20 1.93 -9.09
N ASN A 130 -13.72 0.73 -9.36
CA ASN A 130 -13.51 -0.46 -8.54
C ASN A 130 -11.99 -0.63 -8.35
N ILE A 131 -11.46 -0.14 -7.24
CA ILE A 131 -10.19 -0.62 -6.72
C ILE A 131 -10.49 -2.02 -6.20
N ASP A 132 -10.30 -2.99 -7.08
CA ASP A 132 -10.51 -4.40 -6.78
C ASP A 132 -9.45 -4.85 -5.77
N LEU A 133 -9.79 -4.74 -4.49
CA LEU A 133 -9.02 -5.23 -3.35
C LEU A 133 -9.17 -6.75 -3.16
N THR A 134 -9.56 -7.47 -4.20
CA THR A 134 -9.80 -8.92 -4.18
C THR A 134 -8.81 -9.66 -5.07
N ALA A 135 -7.53 -9.64 -4.71
CA ALA A 135 -6.61 -10.69 -5.14
C ALA A 135 -6.53 -11.73 -4.01
N ARG A 136 -7.30 -12.80 -4.18
CA ARG A 136 -7.14 -14.08 -3.46
C ARG A 136 -6.01 -14.88 -4.07
#